data_AF-A0A7S0LVS6-F1
#
_entry.id   AF-A0A7S0LVS6-F1
#
_cell.length_a   1.000
_cell.length_b   1.000
_cell.length_c   1.000
_cell.angle_alpha   90.00
_cell.angle_beta   90.00
_cell.angle_gamma   90.00
#
_symmetry.space_group_name_H-M   'P 1'
#
loop_
_entity.id
_entity.type
_entity.pdbx_description
1 polymer ?
#
loop_
_entity_poly.entity_id
_entity_poly.type
_entity_poly.pdbx_seq_one_letter_code
_entity_poly.pdbx_strand_id
1 'polypeptide(L)'
;ADSMLQDLASTGWIDVRTRALIAEVTLYSPSVNAFVVVQGVIELPSTGAVSPYPNVRTARLIRYGRTEDYGVLGAEVTLLLLGLLDVLDKVVFYRTFRVSIWRQWWDVGDVVLHVLFAVLMALRLNVAVKMDGLRVDPTVRAYYDVPGVLFWHDQAEGLAAFLAAAVWLRAYKYLWQLSWTRRILETLRTAAAPLLGLALAGLVALLGFAHAGLLAFGTQVHELRGFGVALMSCYRFIFSGMPLEELQQAQGFLGPLYYVAFKAGMVLVLVRFFVAVLVDAYHEVMVEHRHRWPLSCPPLEALAQDVLDWWNSAGPPDDDLSGDA
;
A
#
# COMPACT_ATOMS: atom_id res chain seq x y z
N ALA A 1 -28.00 -12.73 -35.72
CA ALA A 1 -26.80 -13.15 -34.98
C ALA A 1 -26.50 -14.60 -35.30
N ASP A 2 -27.46 -15.50 -35.11
CA ASP A 2 -27.27 -16.94 -35.32
C ASP A 2 -26.83 -17.31 -36.74
N SER A 3 -27.38 -16.66 -37.77
CA SER A 3 -26.94 -16.87 -39.16
C SER A 3 -25.48 -16.48 -39.37
N MET A 4 -25.03 -15.36 -38.81
CA MET A 4 -23.64 -14.92 -38.90
C MET A 4 -22.68 -15.87 -38.16
N LEU A 5 -23.11 -16.42 -37.03
CA LEU A 5 -22.32 -17.40 -36.28
C LEU A 5 -22.21 -18.73 -37.06
N GLN A 6 -23.27 -19.16 -37.75
CA GLN A 6 -23.24 -20.32 -38.63
C GLN A 6 -22.31 -20.11 -39.83
N ASP A 7 -22.33 -18.91 -40.42
CA ASP A 7 -21.41 -18.56 -41.52
C ASP A 7 -19.95 -18.62 -41.04
N LEU A 8 -19.63 -17.99 -39.90
CA LEU A 8 -18.28 -18.05 -39.31
C LEU A 8 -17.85 -19.48 -39.00
N ALA A 9 -18.75 -20.31 -38.46
CA ALA A 9 -18.48 -21.71 -38.21
C ALA A 9 -18.23 -22.49 -39.51
N SER A 10 -19.01 -22.24 -40.57
CA SER A 10 -18.86 -22.90 -41.86
C SER A 10 -17.53 -22.57 -42.57
N THR A 11 -17.02 -21.35 -42.35
CA THR A 11 -15.71 -20.91 -42.89
C THR A 11 -14.52 -21.43 -42.11
N GLY A 12 -14.71 -22.12 -40.98
CA GLY A 12 -13.62 -22.55 -40.11
C GLY A 12 -12.86 -21.37 -39.51
N TRP A 13 -13.57 -20.27 -39.18
CA TRP A 13 -12.96 -19.02 -38.70
C TRP A 13 -12.09 -19.21 -37.44
N ILE A 14 -12.43 -20.20 -36.61
CA ILE A 14 -11.62 -20.63 -35.47
C ILE A 14 -10.85 -21.88 -35.89
N ASP A 15 -9.52 -21.76 -35.90
CA ASP A 15 -8.60 -22.82 -36.29
C ASP A 15 -7.53 -23.10 -35.21
N VAL A 16 -6.63 -24.04 -35.48
CA VAL A 16 -5.53 -24.41 -34.57
C VAL A 16 -4.50 -23.27 -34.39
N ARG A 17 -4.51 -22.27 -35.29
CA ARG A 17 -3.64 -21.09 -35.22
C ARG A 17 -4.26 -19.96 -34.38
N THR A 18 -5.56 -20.03 -34.12
CA THR A 18 -6.27 -19.08 -33.27
C THR A 18 -5.73 -19.18 -31.85
N ARG A 19 -5.36 -18.03 -31.26
CA ARG A 19 -4.73 -17.95 -29.92
C ARG A 19 -5.60 -17.25 -28.89
N ALA A 20 -6.41 -16.29 -29.31
CA ALA A 20 -7.34 -15.60 -28.45
C ALA A 20 -8.57 -15.21 -29.24
N LEU A 21 -9.75 -15.39 -28.63
CA LEU A 21 -11.01 -14.85 -29.09
C LEU A 21 -11.48 -13.83 -28.07
N ILE A 22 -11.83 -12.64 -28.55
CA ILE A 22 -12.27 -11.53 -27.69
C ILE A 22 -13.66 -11.13 -28.17
N ALA A 23 -14.66 -11.36 -27.32
CA ALA A 23 -16.01 -10.89 -27.53
C ALA A 23 -16.28 -9.73 -26.56
N GLU A 24 -16.73 -8.59 -27.06
CA GLU A 24 -16.93 -7.40 -26.26
C GLU A 24 -18.32 -6.81 -26.44
N VAL A 25 -18.95 -6.47 -25.32
CA VAL A 25 -20.26 -5.81 -25.29
C VAL A 25 -20.19 -4.65 -24.31
N THR A 26 -20.59 -3.46 -24.78
CA THR A 26 -20.74 -2.28 -23.92
C THR A 26 -22.22 -2.07 -23.62
N LEU A 27 -22.54 -1.96 -22.34
CA LEU A 27 -23.87 -1.70 -21.81
C LEU A 27 -23.86 -0.37 -21.06
N TYR A 28 -24.95 0.39 -21.14
CA TYR A 28 -25.13 1.61 -20.36
C TYR A 28 -26.41 1.50 -19.54
N SER A 29 -26.31 1.75 -18.23
CA SER A 29 -27.45 1.78 -17.32
C SER A 29 -27.78 3.23 -16.92
N PRO A 30 -28.88 3.82 -17.42
CA PRO A 30 -29.27 5.18 -17.08
C PRO A 30 -29.61 5.37 -15.59
N SER A 31 -30.13 4.34 -14.94
CA SER A 31 -30.56 4.37 -13.54
C SER A 31 -29.41 4.59 -12.56
N VAL A 32 -28.20 4.13 -12.90
CA VAL A 32 -26.98 4.34 -12.10
C VAL A 32 -25.98 5.27 -12.80
N ASN A 33 -26.25 5.64 -14.07
CA ASN A 33 -25.34 6.42 -14.91
C ASN A 33 -23.94 5.77 -14.98
N ALA A 34 -23.91 4.47 -15.28
CA ALA A 34 -22.68 3.69 -15.35
C ALA A 34 -22.61 2.90 -16.66
N PHE A 35 -21.44 2.89 -17.26
CA PHE A 35 -21.08 2.04 -18.38
C PHE A 35 -20.49 0.74 -17.85
N VAL A 36 -20.88 -0.37 -18.46
CA VAL A 36 -20.36 -1.71 -18.18
C VAL A 36 -19.80 -2.25 -19.49
N VAL A 37 -18.51 -2.51 -19.52
CA VAL A 37 -17.84 -3.19 -20.64
C VAL A 37 -17.60 -4.62 -20.20
N VAL A 38 -18.28 -5.55 -20.87
CA VAL A 38 -18.13 -6.99 -20.68
C VAL A 38 -17.26 -7.52 -21.81
N GLN A 39 -16.08 -8.01 -21.46
CA GLN A 39 -15.13 -8.62 -22.37
C GLN A 39 -14.97 -10.10 -22.01
N GLY A 40 -15.45 -11.00 -22.86
CA GLY A 40 -15.16 -12.42 -22.80
C GLY A 40 -13.90 -12.72 -23.60
N VAL A 41 -12.79 -13.01 -22.91
CA VAL A 41 -11.54 -13.45 -23.54
C VAL A 41 -11.47 -14.97 -23.44
N ILE A 42 -11.26 -15.65 -24.56
CA ILE A 42 -11.03 -17.09 -24.61
C ILE A 42 -9.64 -17.31 -25.17
N GLU A 43 -8.70 -17.70 -24.33
CA GLU A 43 -7.36 -18.07 -24.77
C GLU A 43 -7.33 -19.53 -25.22
N LEU A 44 -6.66 -19.76 -26.34
CA LEU A 44 -6.50 -21.06 -27.00
C LEU A 44 -5.00 -21.36 -27.12
N PRO A 45 -4.35 -21.85 -26.04
CA PRO A 45 -2.95 -22.24 -26.10
C PRO A 45 -2.70 -23.33 -27.14
N SER A 46 -1.47 -23.41 -27.63
CA SER A 46 -1.05 -24.43 -28.61
C SER A 46 -1.16 -25.88 -28.09
N THR A 47 -1.39 -26.06 -26.79
CA THR A 47 -1.65 -27.36 -26.15
C THR A 47 -3.07 -27.88 -26.39
N GLY A 48 -3.97 -27.07 -26.96
CA GLY A 48 -5.37 -27.42 -27.19
C GLY A 48 -6.28 -27.19 -25.99
N ALA A 49 -5.76 -26.60 -24.91
CA ALA A 49 -6.58 -26.14 -23.80
C ALA A 49 -7.47 -24.95 -24.22
N VAL A 50 -8.54 -24.72 -23.48
CA VAL A 50 -9.39 -23.52 -23.61
C VAL A 50 -9.42 -22.84 -22.25
N SER A 51 -8.89 -21.62 -22.17
CA SER A 51 -8.83 -20.86 -20.92
C SER A 51 -9.70 -19.60 -21.02
N PRO A 52 -10.93 -19.64 -20.48
CA PRO A 52 -11.83 -18.49 -20.49
C PRO A 52 -11.50 -17.51 -19.36
N TYR A 53 -11.46 -16.23 -19.71
CA TYR A 53 -11.25 -15.11 -18.80
C TYR A 53 -12.34 -14.07 -19.02
N PRO A 54 -13.35 -13.98 -18.12
CA PRO A 54 -14.30 -12.89 -18.14
C PRO A 54 -13.65 -11.64 -17.53
N ASN A 55 -13.70 -10.53 -18.25
CA ASN A 55 -13.26 -9.22 -17.77
C ASN A 55 -14.46 -8.27 -17.82
N VAL A 56 -14.99 -7.95 -16.64
CA VAL A 56 -16.13 -7.02 -16.49
C VAL A 56 -15.62 -5.76 -15.84
N ARG A 57 -15.71 -4.65 -16.57
CA ARG A 57 -15.27 -3.34 -16.07
C ARG A 57 -16.45 -2.38 -16.05
N THR A 58 -16.55 -1.62 -14.96
CA THR A 58 -17.64 -0.67 -14.74
C THR A 58 -17.07 0.71 -14.48
N ALA A 59 -17.54 1.72 -15.22
CA ALA A 59 -17.09 3.10 -15.01
C ALA A 59 -18.21 4.10 -15.23
N ARG A 60 -18.12 5.19 -14.47
CA ARG A 60 -18.98 6.36 -14.60
C ARG A 60 -18.30 7.40 -15.49
N LEU A 61 -18.47 7.24 -16.79
CA LEU A 61 -17.83 8.11 -17.81
C LEU A 61 -18.52 9.47 -17.93
N ILE A 62 -19.83 9.55 -17.67
CA ILE A 62 -20.59 10.81 -17.59
C ILE A 62 -20.60 11.27 -16.14
N ARG A 63 -19.72 12.21 -15.78
CA ARG A 63 -19.50 12.61 -14.39
C ARG A 63 -20.51 13.61 -13.84
N TYR A 64 -20.90 14.63 -14.61
CA TYR A 64 -21.72 15.75 -14.13
C TYR A 64 -23.12 15.71 -14.76
N GLY A 65 -23.93 14.72 -14.40
CA GLY A 65 -25.27 14.52 -14.98
C GLY A 65 -26.43 14.73 -14.02
N ARG A 66 -26.22 14.49 -12.73
CA ARG A 66 -27.24 14.56 -11.67
C ARG A 66 -26.94 15.69 -10.68
N THR A 67 -27.95 16.08 -9.92
CA THR A 67 -27.83 17.09 -8.85
C THR A 67 -26.79 16.72 -7.79
N GLU A 68 -26.70 15.44 -7.44
CA GLU A 68 -25.70 14.90 -6.49
C GLU A 68 -24.25 15.06 -6.99
N ASP A 69 -24.04 15.08 -8.31
CA ASP A 69 -22.71 15.16 -8.90
C ASP A 69 -22.07 16.55 -8.72
N TYR A 70 -22.88 17.58 -8.51
CA TYR A 70 -22.37 18.92 -8.20
C TYR A 70 -21.69 18.98 -6.83
N GLY A 71 -22.08 18.12 -5.88
CA GLY A 71 -21.38 17.98 -4.60
C GLY A 71 -19.96 17.44 -4.80
N VAL A 72 -19.81 16.43 -5.67
CA VAL A 72 -18.51 15.87 -6.04
C VAL A 72 -17.66 16.91 -6.78
N LEU A 73 -18.25 17.66 -7.72
CA LEU A 73 -17.57 18.77 -8.40
C LEU A 73 -17.06 19.82 -7.40
N GLY A 74 -17.87 20.20 -6.41
CA GLY A 74 -17.45 21.11 -5.35
C GLY A 74 -16.26 20.59 -4.54
N ALA A 75 -16.26 19.30 -4.22
CA ALA A 75 -15.13 18.66 -3.53
C ALA A 75 -13.86 18.59 -4.41
N GLU A 76 -14.00 18.31 -5.72
CA GLU A 76 -12.88 18.31 -6.67
C GLU A 76 -12.27 19.71 -6.82
N VAL A 77 -13.10 20.75 -6.96
CA VAL A 77 -12.64 22.14 -7.02
C VAL A 77 -11.97 22.56 -5.72
N THR A 78 -12.52 22.16 -4.57
CA THR A 78 -11.91 22.43 -3.27
C THR A 78 -10.55 21.74 -3.15
N LEU A 79 -10.44 20.48 -3.57
CA LEU A 79 -9.17 19.74 -3.56
C LEU A 79 -8.12 20.40 -4.47
N LEU A 80 -8.53 20.88 -5.66
CA LEU A 80 -7.67 21.65 -6.56
C LEU A 80 -7.18 22.95 -5.92
N LEU A 81 -8.07 23.69 -5.27
CA LEU A 81 -7.73 24.92 -4.55
C LEU A 81 -6.74 24.64 -3.42
N LEU A 82 -7.00 23.61 -2.59
CA LEU A 82 -6.11 23.22 -1.49
C LEU A 82 -4.73 22.80 -2.00
N GLY A 83 -4.68 22.04 -3.10
CA GLY A 83 -3.41 21.68 -3.74
C GLY A 83 -2.66 22.90 -4.28
N LEU A 84 -3.36 23.86 -4.88
CA LEU A 84 -2.75 25.11 -5.35
C LEU A 84 -2.20 25.95 -4.19
N LEU A 85 -2.96 26.09 -3.10
CA LEU A 85 -2.53 26.82 -1.90
C LEU A 85 -1.28 26.18 -1.27
N ASP A 86 -1.23 24.85 -1.13
CA ASP A 86 -0.06 24.14 -0.60
C ASP A 86 1.20 24.34 -1.47
N VAL A 87 1.04 24.35 -2.80
CA VAL A 87 2.14 24.68 -3.74
C VAL A 87 2.59 26.13 -3.57
N LEU A 88 1.67 27.09 -3.51
CA LEU A 88 1.98 28.51 -3.36
C LEU A 88 2.72 28.78 -2.04
N ASP A 89 2.23 28.22 -0.93
CA ASP A 89 2.87 28.34 0.39
C ASP A 89 4.32 27.83 0.35
N LYS A 90 4.56 26.69 -0.29
CA LYS A 90 5.92 26.16 -0.47
C LYS A 90 6.79 27.07 -1.33
N VAL A 91 6.28 27.54 -2.47
CA VAL A 91 7.03 28.44 -3.35
C VAL A 91 7.41 29.73 -2.63
N VAL A 92 6.49 30.33 -1.86
CA VAL A 92 6.74 31.52 -1.05
C VAL A 92 7.76 31.23 0.05
N PHE A 93 7.62 30.12 0.77
CA PHE A 93 8.56 29.70 1.81
C PHE A 93 9.99 29.56 1.27
N TYR A 94 10.20 28.79 0.21
CA TYR A 94 11.56 28.56 -0.32
C TYR A 94 12.15 29.81 -0.97
N ARG A 95 11.34 30.68 -1.57
CA ARG A 95 11.82 31.97 -2.09
C ARG A 95 12.23 32.94 -0.98
N THR A 96 11.48 32.97 0.12
CA THR A 96 11.73 33.88 1.24
C THR A 96 12.95 33.46 2.04
N PHE A 97 13.03 32.18 2.42
CA PHE A 97 14.12 31.68 3.28
C PHE A 97 15.38 31.27 2.49
N ARG A 98 15.33 31.25 1.14
CA ARG A 98 16.43 30.82 0.25
C ARG A 98 17.04 29.47 0.62
N VAL A 99 16.23 28.58 1.18
CA VAL A 99 16.65 27.21 1.53
C VAL A 99 16.42 26.30 0.33
N SER A 100 17.31 25.33 0.12
CA SER A 100 17.15 24.32 -0.92
C SER A 100 16.07 23.30 -0.52
N ILE A 101 15.14 23.02 -1.44
CA ILE A 101 14.07 22.00 -1.30
C ILE A 101 14.67 20.60 -1.04
N TRP A 102 15.86 20.34 -1.59
CA TRP A 102 16.53 19.04 -1.56
C TRP A 102 17.10 18.63 -0.20
N ARG A 103 17.02 19.51 0.82
CA ARG A 103 17.60 19.23 2.14
C ARG A 103 16.77 18.25 2.97
N GLN A 104 15.46 18.19 2.74
CA GLN A 104 14.54 17.37 3.53
C GLN A 104 13.77 16.38 2.63
N TRP A 105 13.91 15.09 2.93
CA TRP A 105 13.28 13.99 2.18
C TRP A 105 11.76 14.13 2.06
N TRP A 106 11.09 14.60 3.11
CA TRP A 106 9.64 14.82 3.12
C TRP A 106 9.18 15.91 2.13
N ASP A 107 10.02 16.89 1.86
CA ASP A 107 9.65 18.01 1.00
C ASP A 107 9.82 17.62 -0.47
N VAL A 108 10.79 16.76 -0.80
CA VAL A 108 10.90 16.10 -2.11
C VAL A 108 9.69 15.21 -2.36
N GLY A 109 9.29 14.40 -1.37
CA GLY A 109 8.09 13.56 -1.46
C GLY A 109 6.81 14.37 -1.70
N ASP A 110 6.68 15.51 -1.01
CA ASP A 110 5.58 16.44 -1.23
C ASP A 110 5.59 16.98 -2.69
N VAL A 111 6.74 17.37 -3.26
CA VAL A 111 6.82 17.84 -4.66
C VAL A 111 6.38 16.73 -5.62
N VAL A 112 6.85 15.49 -5.41
CA VAL A 112 6.44 14.33 -6.23
C VAL A 112 4.93 14.12 -6.16
N LEU A 113 4.32 14.25 -4.98
CA LEU A 113 2.87 14.13 -4.81
C LEU A 113 2.11 15.18 -5.63
N HIS A 114 2.57 16.43 -5.64
CA HIS A 114 1.95 17.50 -6.43
C HIS A 114 2.08 17.28 -7.94
N VAL A 115 3.24 16.81 -8.40
CA VAL A 115 3.45 16.46 -9.81
C VAL A 115 2.50 15.32 -10.21
N LEU A 116 2.40 14.27 -9.41
CA LEU A 116 1.48 13.16 -9.65
C LEU A 116 0.01 13.60 -9.61
N PHE A 117 -0.35 14.54 -8.73
CA PHE A 117 -1.69 15.12 -8.71
C PHE A 117 -2.00 15.93 -9.97
N ALA A 118 -1.03 16.69 -10.50
CA ALA A 118 -1.19 17.36 -11.79
C ALA A 118 -1.35 16.36 -12.96
N VAL A 119 -0.59 15.25 -12.95
CA VAL A 119 -0.74 14.16 -13.92
C VAL A 119 -2.15 13.53 -13.82
N LEU A 120 -2.66 13.31 -12.60
CA LEU A 120 -4.02 12.81 -12.40
C LEU A 120 -5.06 13.74 -13.05
N MET A 121 -4.94 15.05 -12.87
CA MET A 121 -5.84 16.01 -13.50
C MET A 121 -5.74 16.00 -15.02
N ALA A 122 -4.53 15.89 -15.58
CA ALA A 122 -4.34 15.76 -17.02
C ALA A 122 -4.97 14.48 -17.58
N LEU A 123 -4.86 13.35 -16.87
CA LEU A 123 -5.51 12.09 -17.24
C LEU A 123 -7.04 12.20 -17.19
N ARG A 124 -7.59 12.81 -16.14
CA ARG A 124 -9.04 13.04 -16.04
C ARG A 124 -9.57 13.94 -17.15
N LEU A 125 -8.84 14.99 -17.51
CA LEU A 125 -9.17 15.84 -18.66
C LEU A 125 -9.10 15.05 -19.97
N ASN A 126 -8.09 14.19 -20.15
CA ASN A 126 -7.98 13.34 -21.33
C ASN A 126 -9.20 12.40 -21.49
N VAL A 127 -9.64 11.77 -20.41
CA VAL A 127 -10.84 10.93 -20.39
C VAL A 127 -12.08 11.73 -20.78
N ALA A 128 -12.25 12.93 -20.23
CA ALA A 128 -13.38 13.80 -20.55
C ALA A 128 -13.40 14.20 -22.04
N VAL A 129 -12.26 14.62 -22.60
CA VAL A 129 -12.13 14.98 -24.02
C VAL A 129 -12.40 13.78 -24.94
N LYS A 130 -11.89 12.59 -24.60
CA LYS A 130 -12.14 11.39 -25.41
C LYS A 130 -13.59 10.93 -25.34
N MET A 131 -14.22 11.02 -24.17
CA MET A 131 -15.64 10.68 -24.02
C MET A 131 -16.53 11.63 -24.82
N ASP A 132 -16.24 12.92 -24.80
CA ASP A 132 -16.96 13.92 -25.61
C ASP A 132 -16.72 13.71 -27.11
N GLY A 133 -15.48 13.36 -27.51
CA GLY A 133 -15.12 13.06 -28.89
C GLY A 133 -15.84 11.84 -29.50
N LEU A 134 -16.23 10.86 -28.68
CA LEU A 134 -17.00 9.71 -29.14
C LEU A 134 -18.43 10.06 -29.60
N ARG A 135 -19.00 11.18 -29.13
CA ARG A 135 -20.36 11.64 -29.45
C ARG A 135 -21.37 10.49 -29.48
N VAL A 136 -21.41 9.73 -28.39
CA VAL A 136 -22.24 8.51 -28.29
C VAL A 136 -23.71 8.90 -28.46
N ASP A 137 -24.32 8.46 -29.56
CA ASP A 137 -25.74 8.67 -29.83
C ASP A 137 -26.50 7.37 -29.49
N PRO A 138 -27.43 7.39 -28.53
CA PRO A 138 -28.17 6.19 -28.14
C PRO A 138 -29.10 5.66 -29.23
N THR A 139 -29.37 6.45 -30.29
CA THR A 139 -30.26 6.06 -31.39
C THR A 139 -29.55 5.28 -32.49
N VAL A 140 -28.22 5.43 -32.60
CA VAL A 140 -27.42 4.81 -33.66
C VAL A 140 -26.83 3.49 -33.16
N ARG A 141 -27.14 2.39 -33.87
CA ARG A 141 -26.51 1.09 -33.62
C ARG A 141 -25.14 1.02 -34.26
N ALA A 142 -24.18 1.72 -33.67
CA ALA A 142 -22.77 1.68 -34.03
C ALA A 142 -21.92 1.18 -32.85
N TYR A 143 -20.78 0.56 -33.18
CA TYR A 143 -19.77 0.27 -32.18
C TYR A 143 -19.03 1.56 -31.84
N TYR A 144 -19.01 1.91 -30.55
CA TYR A 144 -18.23 3.01 -30.01
C TYR A 144 -17.04 2.45 -29.23
N ASP A 145 -15.85 3.02 -29.43
CA ASP A 145 -14.65 2.63 -28.69
C ASP A 145 -14.66 3.22 -27.26
N VAL A 146 -15.65 2.82 -26.47
CA VAL A 146 -15.71 3.02 -25.02
C VAL A 146 -14.57 2.31 -24.28
N PRO A 147 -14.11 1.11 -24.67
CA PRO A 147 -13.00 0.41 -24.01
C PRO A 147 -11.69 1.22 -24.02
N GLY A 148 -11.41 1.94 -25.11
CA GLY A 148 -10.27 2.84 -25.19
C GLY A 148 -10.34 3.98 -24.17
N VAL A 149 -11.52 4.57 -23.95
CA VAL A 149 -11.72 5.62 -22.92
C VAL A 149 -11.64 5.03 -21.51
N LEU A 150 -12.21 3.85 -21.33
CA LEU A 150 -12.20 3.12 -20.08
C LEU A 150 -10.78 2.78 -19.61
N PHE A 151 -9.87 2.42 -20.53
CA PHE A 151 -8.47 2.22 -20.20
C PHE A 151 -7.85 3.46 -19.54
N TRP A 152 -8.03 4.65 -20.11
CA TRP A 152 -7.50 5.89 -19.51
C TRP A 152 -8.18 6.24 -18.18
N HIS A 153 -9.46 5.90 -18.05
CA HIS A 153 -10.19 6.03 -16.79
C HIS A 153 -9.60 5.11 -15.71
N ASP A 154 -9.35 3.84 -16.02
CA ASP A 154 -8.75 2.86 -15.09
C ASP A 154 -7.35 3.32 -14.65
N GLN A 155 -6.54 3.87 -15.55
CA GLN A 155 -5.23 4.44 -15.20
C GLN A 155 -5.36 5.67 -14.28
N ALA A 156 -6.34 6.54 -14.51
CA ALA A 156 -6.61 7.69 -13.65
C ALA A 156 -7.08 7.27 -12.25
N GLU A 157 -7.99 6.29 -12.16
CA GLU A 157 -8.46 5.76 -10.87
C GLU A 157 -7.35 5.00 -10.12
N GLY A 158 -6.50 4.25 -10.83
CA GLY A 158 -5.31 3.62 -10.25
C GLY A 158 -4.33 4.63 -9.65
N LEU A 159 -4.06 5.74 -10.36
CA LEU A 159 -3.24 6.83 -9.85
C LEU A 159 -3.91 7.57 -8.67
N ALA A 160 -5.23 7.77 -8.73
CA ALA A 160 -5.99 8.36 -7.62
C ALA A 160 -5.92 7.49 -6.36
N ALA A 161 -6.03 6.17 -6.49
CA ALA A 161 -5.88 5.23 -5.37
C ALA A 161 -4.47 5.28 -4.78
N PHE A 162 -3.43 5.33 -5.63
CA PHE A 162 -2.05 5.51 -5.18
C PHE A 162 -1.85 6.83 -4.43
N LEU A 163 -2.37 7.94 -4.97
CA LEU A 163 -2.30 9.26 -4.33
C LEU A 163 -3.03 9.27 -2.98
N ALA A 164 -4.21 8.65 -2.89
CA ALA A 164 -4.96 8.53 -1.64
C ALA A 164 -4.15 7.76 -0.58
N ALA A 165 -3.50 6.66 -0.96
CA ALA A 165 -2.59 5.94 -0.07
C ALA A 165 -1.37 6.79 0.33
N ALA A 166 -0.80 7.55 -0.61
CA ALA A 166 0.32 8.45 -0.34
C ALA A 166 -0.05 9.60 0.61
N VAL A 167 -1.28 10.10 0.58
CA VAL A 167 -1.79 11.09 1.55
C VAL A 167 -1.84 10.51 2.96
N TRP A 168 -2.27 9.25 3.11
CA TRP A 168 -2.17 8.56 4.41
C TRP A 168 -0.72 8.40 4.87
N LEU A 169 0.20 8.11 3.94
CA LEU A 169 1.63 8.08 4.28
C LEU A 169 2.16 9.46 4.69
N ARG A 170 1.69 10.54 4.05
CA ARG A 170 2.01 11.93 4.43
C ARG A 170 1.57 12.24 5.86
N ALA A 171 0.51 11.60 6.37
CA ALA A 171 0.07 11.78 7.76
C ALA A 171 1.17 11.41 8.77
N TYR A 172 2.08 10.46 8.44
CA TYR A 172 3.21 10.12 9.31
C TYR A 172 4.17 11.29 9.57
N LYS A 173 4.30 12.24 8.63
CA LYS A 173 5.09 13.47 8.81
C LYS A 173 4.59 14.26 10.03
N TYR A 174 3.28 14.35 10.18
CA TYR A 174 2.65 15.05 11.30
C TYR A 174 2.63 14.19 12.57
N LEU A 175 2.50 12.87 12.43
CA LEU A 175 2.61 11.97 13.58
C LEU A 175 3.98 12.07 14.26
N TRP A 176 5.08 12.31 13.54
CA TRP A 176 6.41 12.49 14.16
C TRP A 176 6.48 13.66 15.16
N GLN A 177 5.59 14.64 15.03
CA GLN A 177 5.55 15.81 15.92
C GLN A 177 4.92 15.49 17.29
N LEU A 178 4.12 14.43 17.40
CA LEU A 178 3.53 14.02 18.66
C LEU A 178 4.57 13.27 19.53
N SER A 179 4.59 13.58 20.83
CA SER A 179 5.65 13.13 21.74
C SER A 179 5.70 11.60 21.97
N TRP A 180 4.56 10.91 21.88
CA TRP A 180 4.47 9.46 22.11
C TRP A 180 4.74 8.63 20.85
N THR A 181 4.26 9.05 19.69
CA THR A 181 4.51 8.43 18.38
C THR A 181 5.96 8.58 17.96
N ARG A 182 6.61 9.71 18.28
CA ARG A 182 8.01 9.93 18.00
C ARG A 182 8.90 8.83 18.60
N ARG A 183 8.58 8.36 19.81
CA ARG A 183 9.31 7.25 20.46
C ARG A 183 9.20 5.96 19.65
N ILE A 184 8.00 5.62 19.19
CA ILE A 184 7.74 4.40 18.39
C ILE A 184 8.40 4.50 17.01
N LEU A 185 8.44 5.69 16.41
CA LEU A 185 9.07 5.85 15.10
C LEU A 185 10.61 5.93 15.20
N GLU A 186 11.15 6.44 16.32
CA GLU A 186 12.58 6.37 16.64
C GLU A 186 13.03 4.92 16.87
N THR A 187 12.28 4.09 17.63
CA THR A 187 12.58 2.65 17.76
C THR A 187 12.58 1.95 16.41
N LEU A 188 11.59 2.21 15.57
CA LEU A 188 11.50 1.61 14.24
C LEU A 188 12.66 2.06 13.34
N ARG A 189 13.09 3.33 13.45
CA ARG A 189 14.21 3.87 12.69
C ARG A 189 15.54 3.24 13.11
N THR A 190 15.76 3.04 14.41
CA THR A 190 16.97 2.36 14.93
C THR A 190 16.96 0.88 14.52
N ALA A 191 15.81 0.22 14.58
CA ALA A 191 15.65 -1.17 14.12
C ALA A 191 15.72 -1.32 12.59
N ALA A 192 15.62 -0.25 11.80
CA ALA A 192 15.44 -0.34 10.35
C ALA A 192 16.61 -1.03 9.64
N ALA A 193 17.86 -0.71 10.01
CA ALA A 193 19.04 -1.30 9.40
C ALA A 193 19.16 -2.83 9.64
N PRO A 194 19.09 -3.33 10.89
CA PRO A 194 19.14 -4.77 11.13
C PRO A 194 17.91 -5.50 10.56
N LEU A 195 16.72 -4.89 10.61
CA LEU A 195 15.51 -5.46 9.99
C LEU A 195 15.63 -5.55 8.46
N LEU A 196 16.25 -4.55 7.81
CA LEU A 196 16.50 -4.59 6.37
C LEU A 196 17.45 -5.75 6.01
N GLY A 197 18.54 -5.93 6.79
CA GLY A 197 19.46 -7.06 6.61
C GLY A 197 18.75 -8.41 6.74
N LEU A 198 17.90 -8.57 7.75
CA LEU A 198 17.09 -9.77 7.93
C LEU A 198 16.08 -9.97 6.80
N ALA A 199 15.42 -8.90 6.33
CA ALA A 199 14.48 -8.96 5.23
C ALA A 199 15.16 -9.39 3.92
N LEU A 200 16.39 -8.91 3.66
CA LEU A 200 17.19 -9.32 2.50
C LEU A 200 17.58 -10.80 2.59
N ALA A 201 18.04 -11.27 3.75
CA ALA A 201 18.34 -12.69 3.97
C ALA A 201 17.08 -13.57 3.78
N GLY A 202 15.94 -13.13 4.31
CA GLY A 202 14.64 -13.78 4.13
C GLY A 202 14.19 -13.81 2.67
N LEU A 203 14.41 -12.74 1.91
CA LEU A 203 14.09 -12.67 0.48
C LEU A 203 14.94 -13.66 -0.33
N VAL A 204 16.24 -13.77 -0.05
CA VAL A 204 17.12 -14.75 -0.70
C VAL A 204 16.67 -16.17 -0.40
N ALA A 205 16.33 -16.47 0.87
CA ALA A 205 15.78 -17.77 1.24
C ALA A 205 14.44 -18.06 0.54
N LEU A 206 13.54 -17.07 0.48
CA LEU A 206 12.25 -17.18 -0.21
C LEU A 206 12.42 -17.47 -1.69
N LEU A 207 13.34 -16.76 -2.37
CA LEU A 207 13.67 -17.00 -3.78
C LEU A 207 14.24 -18.40 -3.99
N GLY A 208 15.10 -18.87 -3.08
CA GLY A 208 15.64 -20.24 -3.10
C GLY A 208 14.54 -21.30 -2.99
N PHE A 209 13.62 -21.14 -2.04
CA PHE A 209 12.48 -22.06 -1.89
C PHE A 209 11.48 -21.98 -3.03
N ALA A 210 11.22 -20.79 -3.58
CA ALA A 210 10.34 -20.62 -4.74
C ALA A 210 10.94 -21.29 -5.99
N HIS A 211 12.25 -21.16 -6.19
CA HIS A 211 12.96 -21.81 -7.29
C HIS A 211 12.97 -23.34 -7.14
N ALA A 212 13.31 -23.84 -5.95
CA ALA A 212 13.28 -25.27 -5.66
C ALA A 212 11.86 -25.86 -5.79
N GLY A 213 10.84 -25.16 -5.30
CA GLY A 213 9.44 -25.57 -5.38
C GLY A 213 8.93 -25.62 -6.82
N LEU A 214 9.30 -24.63 -7.65
CA LEU A 214 8.98 -24.62 -9.08
C LEU A 214 9.56 -25.84 -9.80
N LEU A 215 10.83 -26.17 -9.54
CA LEU A 215 11.50 -27.30 -10.18
C LEU A 215 10.96 -28.66 -9.70
N ALA A 216 10.64 -28.78 -8.41
CA ALA A 216 10.19 -30.03 -7.82
C ALA A 216 8.72 -30.34 -8.08
N PHE A 217 7.85 -29.32 -8.01
CA PHE A 217 6.40 -29.49 -7.94
C PHE A 217 5.61 -28.66 -8.97
N GLY A 218 6.28 -27.85 -9.81
CA GLY A 218 5.59 -26.90 -10.69
C GLY A 218 4.71 -27.52 -11.78
N THR A 219 4.87 -28.81 -12.08
CA THR A 219 4.02 -29.53 -13.04
C THR A 219 2.73 -30.08 -12.40
N GLN A 220 2.71 -30.25 -11.08
CA GLN A 220 1.64 -30.96 -10.36
C GLN A 220 0.88 -30.05 -9.39
N VAL A 221 1.53 -29.04 -8.82
CA VAL A 221 0.95 -28.13 -7.83
C VAL A 221 0.71 -26.75 -8.45
N HIS A 222 -0.55 -26.30 -8.45
CA HIS A 222 -0.95 -25.04 -9.08
C HIS A 222 -0.24 -23.82 -8.50
N GLU A 223 -0.05 -23.80 -7.18
CA GLU A 223 0.63 -22.74 -6.43
C GLU A 223 2.12 -22.59 -6.81
N LEU A 224 2.72 -23.60 -7.46
CA LEU A 224 4.14 -23.62 -7.81
C LEU A 224 4.39 -23.64 -9.32
N ARG A 225 3.35 -23.38 -10.15
CA ARG A 225 3.39 -23.56 -11.61
C ARG A 225 4.30 -22.60 -12.39
N GLY A 226 4.65 -21.47 -11.81
CA GLY A 226 5.46 -20.45 -12.46
C GLY A 226 6.20 -19.62 -11.43
N PHE A 227 7.35 -19.06 -11.79
CA PHE A 227 8.24 -18.41 -10.82
C PHE A 227 7.57 -17.29 -10.01
N GLY A 228 6.80 -16.40 -10.67
CA GLY A 228 6.09 -15.33 -9.98
C GLY A 228 4.96 -15.82 -9.08
N VAL A 229 4.21 -16.85 -9.53
CA VAL A 229 3.14 -17.48 -8.73
C VAL A 229 3.77 -18.18 -7.52
N ALA A 230 4.82 -18.98 -7.74
CA ALA A 230 5.55 -19.68 -6.71
C ALA A 230 6.14 -18.73 -5.66
N LEU A 231 6.71 -17.60 -6.07
CA LEU A 231 7.23 -16.59 -5.13
C LEU A 231 6.11 -16.02 -4.24
N MET A 232 4.96 -15.67 -4.83
CA MET A 232 3.81 -15.16 -4.10
C MET A 232 3.21 -16.21 -3.18
N SER A 233 3.11 -17.46 -3.65
CA SER A 233 2.59 -18.58 -2.87
C SER A 233 3.54 -18.94 -1.72
N CYS A 234 4.86 -18.94 -1.93
CA CYS A 234 5.83 -19.10 -0.85
C CYS A 234 5.70 -17.98 0.20
N TYR A 235 5.48 -16.72 -0.19
CA TYR A 235 5.20 -15.65 0.76
C TYR A 235 3.92 -15.92 1.55
N ARG A 236 2.84 -16.36 0.88
CA ARG A 236 1.58 -16.75 1.53
C ARG A 236 1.77 -17.92 2.49
N PHE A 237 2.61 -18.91 2.16
CA PHE A 237 2.86 -20.09 2.98
C PHE A 237 3.50 -19.78 4.34
N ILE A 238 4.20 -18.64 4.47
CA ILE A 238 4.74 -18.15 5.74
C ILE A 238 3.61 -17.97 6.76
N PHE A 239 2.50 -17.35 6.35
CA PHE A 239 1.38 -16.99 7.22
C PHE A 239 0.21 -17.98 7.15
N SER A 240 -0.21 -18.35 5.94
CA SER A 240 -1.42 -19.14 5.66
C SER A 240 -1.20 -20.65 5.77
N GLY A 241 0.05 -21.11 5.85
CA GLY A 241 0.37 -22.54 5.76
C GLY A 241 0.48 -23.04 4.32
N MET A 242 1.07 -24.23 4.16
CA MET A 242 1.33 -24.88 2.87
C MET A 242 0.48 -26.17 2.78
N PRO A 243 -0.15 -26.47 1.64
CA PRO A 243 -0.97 -27.67 1.48
C PRO A 243 -0.10 -28.93 1.42
N LEU A 244 0.12 -29.58 2.56
CA LEU A 244 0.98 -30.77 2.67
C LEU A 244 0.46 -31.95 1.85
N GLU A 245 -0.85 -32.13 1.78
CA GLU A 245 -1.48 -33.25 1.06
C GLU A 245 -1.16 -33.21 -0.44
N GLU A 246 -1.24 -32.03 -1.06
CA GLU A 246 -0.90 -31.84 -2.47
C GLU A 246 0.59 -32.11 -2.74
N LEU A 247 1.48 -31.68 -1.84
CA LEU A 247 2.92 -31.94 -1.96
C LEU A 247 3.25 -33.43 -1.81
N GLN A 248 2.57 -34.13 -0.89
CA GLN A 248 2.75 -35.57 -0.68
C GLN A 248 2.26 -36.39 -1.87
N GLN A 249 1.11 -36.01 -2.44
CA GLN A 249 0.57 -36.64 -3.65
C GLN A 249 1.48 -36.43 -4.85
N ALA A 250 2.11 -35.25 -4.94
CA ALA A 250 3.07 -34.94 -5.99
C ALA A 250 4.33 -35.81 -5.88
N GLN A 251 4.98 -35.80 -4.71
CA GLN A 251 6.12 -36.68 -4.41
C GLN A 251 6.12 -37.10 -2.95
N GLY A 252 6.02 -38.42 -2.71
CA GLY A 252 5.87 -38.97 -1.36
C GLY A 252 7.03 -38.69 -0.39
N PHE A 253 8.27 -38.54 -0.90
CA PHE A 253 9.44 -38.24 -0.07
C PHE A 253 9.83 -36.75 -0.09
N LEU A 254 9.95 -36.17 -1.29
CA LEU A 254 10.41 -34.78 -1.45
C LEU A 254 9.37 -33.77 -0.92
N GLY A 255 8.08 -34.08 -1.01
CA GLY A 255 6.98 -33.23 -0.52
C GLY A 255 7.09 -32.94 0.99
N PRO A 256 7.08 -33.97 1.86
CA PRO A 256 7.30 -33.80 3.29
C PRO A 256 8.63 -33.13 3.64
N LEU A 257 9.71 -33.49 2.93
CA LEU A 257 11.03 -32.90 3.16
C LEU A 257 11.02 -31.39 2.89
N TYR A 258 10.45 -30.97 1.75
CA TYR A 258 10.30 -29.56 1.39
C TYR A 258 9.42 -28.82 2.40
N TYR A 259 8.30 -29.41 2.81
CA TYR A 259 7.41 -28.83 3.81
C TYR A 259 8.13 -28.57 5.14
N VAL A 260 8.86 -29.57 5.67
CA VAL A 260 9.60 -29.45 6.93
C VAL A 260 10.73 -28.44 6.80
N ALA A 261 11.50 -28.48 5.72
CA ALA A 261 12.59 -27.54 5.47
C ALA A 261 12.08 -26.09 5.37
N PHE A 262 10.97 -25.87 4.65
CA PHE A 262 10.35 -24.56 4.52
C PHE A 262 9.82 -24.05 5.86
N LYS A 263 9.06 -24.87 6.61
CA LYS A 263 8.53 -24.46 7.92
C LYS A 263 9.63 -24.20 8.94
N ALA A 264 10.68 -25.03 8.98
CA ALA A 264 11.80 -24.81 9.88
C ALA A 264 12.60 -23.54 9.51
N GLY A 265 12.96 -23.37 8.24
CA GLY A 265 13.77 -22.23 7.80
C GLY A 265 13.01 -20.91 7.74
N MET A 266 11.86 -20.87 7.07
CA MET A 266 11.14 -19.62 6.81
C MET A 266 10.20 -19.21 7.94
N VAL A 267 9.61 -20.16 8.68
CA VAL A 267 8.66 -19.81 9.75
C VAL A 267 9.36 -19.82 11.10
N LEU A 268 10.03 -20.91 11.49
CA LEU A 268 10.63 -20.99 12.83
C LEU A 268 11.86 -20.08 12.96
N VAL A 269 12.75 -20.07 11.98
CA VAL A 269 13.97 -19.24 12.07
C VAL A 269 13.64 -17.79 11.72
N LEU A 270 13.21 -17.47 10.49
CA LEU A 270 13.09 -16.08 10.05
C LEU A 270 12.13 -15.24 10.92
N VAL A 271 10.95 -15.76 11.29
CA VAL A 271 9.99 -15.01 12.13
C VAL A 271 10.54 -14.80 13.54
N ARG A 272 11.17 -15.81 14.15
CA ARG A 272 11.74 -15.67 15.50
C ARG A 272 12.91 -14.70 15.53
N PHE A 273 13.76 -14.72 14.50
CA PHE A 273 14.83 -13.73 14.36
C PHE A 273 14.28 -12.32 14.16
N PHE A 274 13.16 -12.15 13.45
CA PHE A 274 12.50 -10.85 13.30
C PHE A 274 12.02 -10.30 14.65
N VAL A 275 11.38 -11.15 15.46
CA VAL A 275 10.97 -10.76 16.81
C VAL A 275 12.19 -10.44 17.69
N ALA A 276 13.24 -11.25 17.64
CA ALA A 276 14.44 -11.03 18.45
C ALA A 276 15.11 -9.67 18.16
N VAL A 277 15.30 -9.34 16.87
CA VAL A 277 15.88 -8.05 16.45
C VAL A 277 15.01 -6.87 16.90
N LEU A 278 13.68 -7.01 16.80
CA LEU A 278 12.76 -5.96 17.21
C LEU A 278 12.79 -5.73 18.74
N VAL A 279 12.85 -6.82 19.51
CA VAL A 279 12.95 -6.75 20.98
C VAL A 279 14.28 -6.10 21.39
N ASP A 280 15.38 -6.43 20.75
CA ASP A 280 16.69 -5.86 21.04
C ASP A 280 16.72 -4.34 20.77
N ALA A 281 16.24 -3.92 19.60
CA ALA A 281 16.13 -2.50 19.26
C ALA A 281 15.18 -1.72 20.20
N TYR A 282 14.11 -2.36 20.67
CA TYR A 282 13.23 -1.77 21.68
C TYR A 282 13.96 -1.54 23.00
N HIS A 283 14.76 -2.51 23.45
CA HIS A 283 15.54 -2.37 24.69
C HIS A 283 16.58 -1.25 24.57
N GLU A 284 17.27 -1.15 23.43
CA GLU A 284 18.27 -0.10 23.19
C GLU A 284 17.68 1.31 23.34
N VAL A 285 16.56 1.58 22.65
CA VAL A 285 15.90 2.89 22.74
C VAL A 285 15.32 3.15 24.12
N MET A 286 14.78 2.12 24.79
CA MET A 286 14.31 2.27 26.16
C MET A 286 15.45 2.66 27.12
N VAL A 287 16.66 2.12 26.95
CA VAL A 287 17.84 2.49 27.74
C VAL A 287 18.27 3.93 27.44
N GLU A 288 18.32 4.32 26.16
CA GLU A 288 18.70 5.68 25.75
C GLU A 288 17.76 6.75 26.33
N HIS A 289 16.45 6.49 26.32
CA HIS A 289 15.46 7.42 26.86
C HIS A 289 15.33 7.36 28.38
N ARG A 290 15.82 6.30 29.05
CA ARG A 290 15.87 6.19 30.52
C ARG A 290 16.70 7.30 31.16
N HIS A 291 17.72 7.80 30.44
CA HIS A 291 18.62 8.84 30.91
C HIS A 291 18.25 10.27 30.46
N ARG A 292 17.28 10.44 29.55
CA ARG A 292 16.86 11.78 29.06
C ARG A 292 15.93 12.52 30.02
N TRP A 293 15.18 11.78 30.83
CA TRP A 293 14.48 12.31 32.00
C TRP A 293 15.04 11.58 33.21
N PRO A 294 16.16 12.04 33.82
CA PRO A 294 16.24 11.85 35.25
C PRO A 294 14.98 12.54 35.77
N LEU A 295 14.03 11.77 36.28
CA LEU A 295 13.17 12.31 37.31
C LEU A 295 14.15 12.67 38.43
N SER A 296 14.74 13.86 38.32
CA SER A 296 15.38 14.59 39.42
C SER A 296 14.26 15.01 40.35
N CYS A 297 13.44 14.06 40.78
CA CYS A 297 12.91 14.14 42.12
C CYS A 297 14.18 14.15 42.97
N PRO A 298 14.49 15.23 43.71
CA PRO A 298 15.57 15.16 44.68
C PRO A 298 15.35 13.88 45.48
N PRO A 299 16.42 13.09 45.77
CA PRO A 299 16.27 11.88 46.55
C PRO A 299 15.43 12.24 47.78
N LEU A 300 14.46 11.41 48.14
CA LEU A 300 13.54 11.68 49.26
C LEU A 300 14.29 12.12 50.53
N GLU A 301 15.54 11.69 50.68
CA GLU A 301 16.49 12.13 51.70
C GLU A 301 16.82 13.64 51.67
N ALA A 302 17.04 14.24 50.50
CA ALA A 302 17.30 15.68 50.36
C ALA A 302 16.04 16.51 50.68
N LEU A 303 14.87 16.04 50.25
CA LEU A 303 13.60 16.70 50.55
C LEU A 303 13.22 16.54 52.04
N ALA A 304 13.57 15.41 52.66
CA ALA A 304 13.44 15.20 54.09
C ALA A 304 14.40 16.09 54.89
N GLN A 305 15.63 16.30 54.43
CA GLN A 305 16.60 17.22 55.05
C GLN A 305 16.12 18.67 54.96
N ASP A 306 15.65 19.13 53.80
CA ASP A 306 15.11 20.48 53.64
C ASP A 306 13.89 20.74 54.54
N VAL A 307 13.01 19.74 54.71
CA VAL A 307 11.86 19.83 55.64
C VAL A 307 12.29 19.83 57.10
N LEU A 308 13.33 19.07 57.46
CA LEU A 308 13.92 19.06 58.80
C LEU A 308 14.57 20.41 59.15
N ASP A 309 15.31 20.99 58.20
CA ASP A 309 15.96 22.30 58.38
C ASP A 309 14.92 23.43 58.46
N TRP A 310 13.86 23.35 57.67
CA TRP A 310 12.71 24.25 57.79
C TRP A 310 11.99 24.11 59.14
N TRP A 311 11.80 22.88 59.63
CA TRP A 311 11.17 22.63 60.92
C TRP A 311 12.01 23.16 62.10
N ASN A 312 13.32 22.97 62.04
CA ASN A 312 14.26 23.44 63.07
C ASN A 312 14.41 24.97 63.07
N SER A 313 14.24 25.62 61.92
CA SER A 313 14.25 27.09 61.81
C SER A 313 12.90 27.76 62.14
N ALA A 314 11.82 26.98 62.25
CA ALA A 314 10.48 27.44 62.62
C ALA A 314 10.17 27.30 64.13
N GLY A 315 11.14 26.88 64.95
CA GLY A 315 11.00 26.89 66.42
C GLY A 315 10.85 28.32 66.95
N PRO A 316 10.02 28.55 67.99
CA PRO A 316 9.81 29.88 68.54
C PRO A 316 11.13 30.47 69.08
N PRO A 317 11.35 31.79 68.97
CA PRO A 317 12.55 32.42 69.49
C PRO A 317 12.66 32.16 71.00
N ASP A 318 13.84 31.73 71.45
CA ASP A 318 14.17 31.63 72.86
C ASP A 318 13.96 32.99 73.53
N ASP A 319 12.99 33.07 74.44
CA ASP A 319 12.83 34.22 75.34
C ASP A 319 14.06 34.25 76.26
N ASP A 320 15.01 35.14 75.93
CA ASP A 320 16.07 35.60 76.83
C ASP A 320 15.43 36.22 78.08
N LEU A 321 15.16 35.41 79.09
CA LEU A 321 14.91 35.88 80.44
C LEU A 321 16.26 36.18 81.11
N SER A 322 16.76 37.38 80.85
CA SER A 322 17.72 38.07 81.71
C SER A 322 17.11 38.27 83.10
N GLY A 323 17.47 37.40 84.05
CA GLY A 323 17.23 37.61 85.47
C GLY A 323 18.44 38.28 86.12
N ASP A 324 18.39 39.60 86.23
CA ASP A 324 19.21 40.36 87.19
C ASP A 324 18.68 40.09 88.61
N ALA A 325 19.54 39.50 89.46
CA ALA A 325 19.45 39.51 90.91
C ALA A 325 20.87 39.54 91.50
#